data_AF-A0A1M6NPN8-F1
#
_entry.id   AF-A0A1M6NPN8-F1
#
_cell.length_a   1.000
_cell.length_b   1.000
_cell.length_c   1.000
_cell.angle_alpha   90.00
_cell.angle_beta   90.00
_cell.angle_gamma   90.00
#
_symmetry.space_group_name_H-M   'P 1'
#
loop_
_entity.id
_entity.type
_entity.pdbx_description
1 polymer ?
#
loop_
_entity_poly.entity_id
_entity_poly.type
_entity_poly.pdbx_seq_one_letter_code
_entity_poly.pdbx_strand_id
1 'polypeptide(L)'
;MPHRLAGMSKFSIFIKAAGGVIATSIALLTALRENPQIGQGIDSAIEKLKSATNSENPKLRFDAKIAAIDAAADAVEVHFPGSAEPARWRRQAQGLRMRGELAWNSNTGSAQRRAMKALNSETAEVLGGVNARLVELQADQQELSD
;
A
#
# COMPACT_ATOMS: atom_id res chain seq x y z
N MET A 1 -33.36 19.64 12.84
CA MET A 1 -32.88 18.30 12.46
C MET A 1 -31.36 18.30 12.58
N PRO A 2 -30.76 17.58 13.53
CA PRO A 2 -29.32 17.39 13.60
C PRO A 2 -28.89 16.01 13.10
N HIS A 3 -27.75 16.02 12.41
CA HIS A 3 -27.00 14.89 11.87
C HIS A 3 -26.63 13.82 12.91
N ARG A 4 -26.74 12.54 12.55
CA ARG A 4 -25.79 11.47 12.95
C ARG A 4 -25.78 10.40 11.85
N LEU A 5 -24.71 10.41 11.06
CA LEU A 5 -24.33 9.32 10.18
C LEU A 5 -23.94 8.13 11.06
N ALA A 6 -24.90 7.25 11.31
CA ALA A 6 -24.66 5.93 11.87
C ALA A 6 -24.05 5.05 10.77
N GLY A 7 -22.73 5.11 10.65
CA GLY A 7 -21.94 4.23 9.81
C GLY A 7 -20.73 3.74 10.60
N MET A 8 -20.97 3.03 11.70
CA MET A 8 -19.93 2.28 12.43
C MET A 8 -19.36 1.20 11.48
N SER A 9 -18.24 1.50 10.83
CA SER A 9 -17.47 0.50 10.12
C SER A 9 -16.47 -0.11 11.10
N LYS A 10 -16.83 -1.27 11.65
CA LYS A 10 -16.04 -2.05 12.61
C LYS A 10 -14.81 -2.66 11.92
N PHE A 11 -13.75 -1.88 11.73
CA PHE A 11 -12.45 -2.37 11.24
C PHE A 11 -11.53 -2.78 12.39
N SER A 12 -11.97 -3.69 13.27
CA SER A 12 -11.08 -4.26 14.30
C SER A 12 -10.35 -5.48 13.74
N ILE A 13 -9.29 -5.25 12.95
CA ILE A 13 -8.44 -6.35 12.45
C ILE A 13 -7.02 -6.15 12.99
N PHE A 14 -6.65 -6.97 13.98
CA PHE A 14 -5.32 -6.98 14.57
C PHE A 14 -4.31 -7.63 13.62
N ILE A 15 -3.57 -6.81 12.86
CA ILE A 15 -2.45 -7.30 12.07
C ILE A 15 -1.16 -7.08 12.86
N LYS A 16 -0.75 -8.13 13.55
CA LYS A 16 0.60 -8.21 14.12
C LYS A 16 1.57 -8.31 12.94
N ALA A 17 2.30 -7.24 12.64
CA ALA A 17 3.24 -7.11 11.51
C ALA A 17 4.49 -8.01 11.66
N ALA A 18 4.31 -9.30 11.93
CA ALA A 18 5.37 -10.28 12.15
C ALA A 18 5.91 -10.90 10.84
N GLY A 19 5.35 -10.53 9.68
CA GLY A 19 5.81 -10.98 8.36
C GLY A 19 6.65 -9.92 7.64
N GLY A 20 7.44 -10.34 6.64
CA GLY A 20 8.14 -9.42 5.75
C GLY A 20 7.16 -8.41 5.12
N VAL A 21 7.65 -7.21 4.75
CA VAL A 21 6.83 -6.04 4.34
C VAL A 21 5.68 -6.40 3.39
N ILE A 22 5.92 -7.30 2.42
CA ILE A 22 4.89 -7.73 1.46
C ILE A 22 3.76 -8.53 2.11
N ALA A 23 4.08 -9.47 3.01
CA ALA A 23 3.06 -10.26 3.72
C ALA A 23 2.18 -9.36 4.60
N THR A 24 2.80 -8.40 5.29
CA THR A 24 2.09 -7.37 6.08
C THR A 24 1.20 -6.52 5.19
N SER A 25 1.68 -6.11 4.01
CA SER A 25 0.89 -5.32 3.05
C SER A 25 -0.33 -6.10 2.55
N ILE A 26 -0.15 -7.38 2.20
CA ILE A 26 -1.27 -8.25 1.78
C ILE A 26 -2.29 -8.38 2.91
N ALA A 27 -1.84 -8.62 4.15
CA ALA A 27 -2.74 -8.72 5.29
C ALA A 27 -3.53 -7.43 5.49
N LEU A 28 -2.85 -6.27 5.47
CA LEU A 28 -3.49 -4.96 5.67
C LEU A 28 -4.47 -4.64 4.55
N LEU A 29 -4.09 -4.85 3.30
CA LEU A 29 -5.01 -4.68 2.17
C LEU A 29 -6.19 -5.64 2.25
N THR A 30 -5.97 -6.89 2.66
CA THR A 30 -7.06 -7.87 2.85
C THR A 30 -8.00 -7.42 3.97
N ALA A 31 -7.47 -6.86 5.05
CA ALA A 31 -8.26 -6.29 6.11
C ALA A 31 -9.12 -5.15 5.58
N LEU A 32 -8.53 -4.21 4.82
CA LEU A 32 -9.20 -3.07 4.20
C LEU A 32 -10.25 -3.46 3.15
N ARG A 33 -10.23 -4.70 2.64
CA ARG A 33 -11.16 -5.25 1.65
C ARG A 33 -12.61 -5.33 2.14
N GLU A 34 -12.86 -5.34 3.44
CA GLU A 34 -14.20 -5.52 4.01
C GLU A 34 -15.20 -4.41 3.64
N ASN A 35 -14.75 -3.35 2.95
CA ASN A 35 -15.61 -2.34 2.33
C ASN A 35 -15.88 -2.65 0.83
N PRO A 36 -17.14 -2.97 0.45
CA PRO A 36 -17.48 -3.33 -0.93
C PRO A 36 -17.27 -2.22 -1.98
N GLN A 37 -17.10 -0.95 -1.56
CA GLN A 37 -16.83 0.16 -2.49
C GLN A 37 -15.34 0.24 -2.94
N ILE A 38 -14.43 -0.42 -2.22
CA ILE A 38 -12.97 -0.38 -2.49
C ILE A 38 -12.44 -1.73 -3.01
N GLY A 39 -13.25 -2.79 -2.90
CA GLY A 39 -12.83 -4.18 -3.10
C GLY A 39 -12.09 -4.47 -4.41
N GLN A 40 -12.48 -3.86 -5.54
CA GLN A 40 -11.84 -4.17 -6.84
C GLN A 40 -10.39 -3.67 -6.96
N GLY A 41 -10.10 -2.46 -6.48
CA GLY A 41 -8.74 -1.90 -6.51
C GLY A 41 -7.80 -2.64 -5.55
N ILE A 42 -8.32 -2.97 -4.36
CA ILE A 42 -7.63 -3.76 -3.34
C ILE A 42 -7.36 -5.19 -3.84
N ASP A 43 -8.34 -5.85 -4.46
CA ASP A 43 -8.20 -7.22 -4.97
C ASP A 43 -7.10 -7.30 -6.03
N SER A 44 -7.10 -6.35 -6.99
CA SER A 44 -6.05 -6.29 -8.00
C SER A 44 -4.67 -6.04 -7.38
N ALA A 45 -4.57 -5.18 -6.37
CA ALA A 45 -3.31 -4.91 -5.68
C ALA A 45 -2.79 -6.13 -4.88
N ILE A 46 -3.69 -6.85 -4.19
CA ILE A 46 -3.35 -8.08 -3.47
C ILE A 46 -2.87 -9.16 -4.43
N GLU A 47 -3.57 -9.37 -5.54
CA GLU A 47 -3.18 -10.36 -6.56
C GLU A 47 -1.84 -10.01 -7.20
N LYS A 48 -1.61 -8.74 -7.52
CA LYS A 48 -0.31 -8.24 -8.03
C LYS A 48 0.80 -8.45 -7.00
N LEU A 49 0.57 -8.15 -5.72
CA LEU A 49 1.56 -8.42 -4.68
C LEU A 49 1.87 -9.92 -4.56
N LYS A 50 0.85 -10.78 -4.49
CA LYS A 50 1.01 -12.24 -4.39
C LYS A 50 1.81 -12.80 -5.57
N SER A 51 1.40 -12.45 -6.79
CA SER A 51 2.08 -12.90 -8.02
C SER A 51 3.50 -12.35 -8.13
N ALA A 52 3.74 -11.12 -7.72
CA ALA A 52 5.05 -10.51 -7.82
C ALA A 52 6.03 -10.96 -6.72
N THR A 53 5.55 -11.40 -5.55
CA THR A 53 6.41 -11.77 -4.40
C THR A 53 7.49 -12.78 -4.78
N ASN A 54 7.16 -13.71 -5.69
CA ASN A 54 8.07 -14.77 -6.16
C ASN A 54 8.56 -14.55 -7.60
N SER A 55 8.19 -13.45 -8.26
CA SER A 55 8.63 -13.18 -9.64
C SER A 55 10.12 -12.89 -9.65
N GLU A 56 10.87 -13.48 -10.59
CA GLU A 56 12.28 -13.13 -10.82
C GLU A 56 12.44 -11.73 -11.44
N ASN A 57 11.39 -11.22 -12.09
CA ASN A 57 11.39 -9.94 -12.76
C ASN A 57 11.35 -8.78 -11.74
N PRO A 58 12.43 -7.97 -11.65
CA PRO A 58 12.49 -6.88 -10.69
C PRO A 58 11.50 -5.74 -10.99
N LYS A 59 11.05 -5.57 -12.24
CA LYS A 59 10.03 -4.57 -12.59
C LYS A 59 8.66 -4.96 -12.07
N LEU A 60 8.27 -6.23 -12.22
CA LEU A 60 7.01 -6.73 -11.66
C LEU A 60 6.97 -6.59 -10.13
N ARG A 61 8.07 -6.94 -9.45
CA ARG A 61 8.21 -6.73 -8.00
C ARG A 61 8.10 -5.27 -7.58
N PHE A 62 8.61 -4.35 -8.40
CA PHE A 62 8.56 -2.92 -8.14
C PHE A 62 7.14 -2.38 -8.33
N ASP A 63 6.52 -2.67 -9.48
CA ASP A 63 5.18 -2.20 -9.84
C ASP A 63 4.10 -2.71 -8.86
N ALA A 64 4.23 -3.96 -8.40
CA ALA A 64 3.31 -4.51 -7.42
C ALA A 64 3.36 -3.77 -6.07
N LYS A 65 4.56 -3.36 -5.60
CA LYS A 65 4.68 -2.56 -4.38
C LYS A 65 4.10 -1.17 -4.56
N ILE A 66 4.29 -0.55 -5.72
CA ILE A 66 3.68 0.74 -6.05
C ILE A 66 2.15 0.63 -6.03
N ALA A 67 1.59 -0.40 -6.67
CA ALA A 67 0.15 -0.64 -6.66
C ALA A 67 -0.40 -0.85 -5.24
N ALA A 68 0.36 -1.48 -4.35
CA ALA A 68 0.00 -1.64 -2.95
C ALA A 68 -0.05 -0.30 -2.19
N ILE A 69 0.90 0.60 -2.46
CA ILE A 69 0.91 1.95 -1.88
C ILE A 69 -0.32 2.73 -2.35
N ASP A 70 -0.64 2.67 -3.65
CA ASP A 70 -1.81 3.34 -4.22
C ASP A 70 -3.11 2.79 -3.62
N ALA A 71 -3.25 1.46 -3.49
CA ALA A 71 -4.42 0.84 -2.88
C ALA A 71 -4.57 1.19 -1.38
N ALA A 72 -3.46 1.28 -0.64
CA ALA A 72 -3.48 1.75 0.74
C ALA A 72 -3.93 3.22 0.83
N ALA A 73 -3.47 4.08 -0.10
CA ALA A 73 -3.89 5.48 -0.17
C ALA A 73 -5.40 5.59 -0.46
N ASP A 74 -5.92 4.82 -1.42
CA ASP A 74 -7.34 4.77 -1.75
C ASP A 74 -8.18 4.34 -0.53
N ALA A 75 -7.72 3.32 0.19
CA ALA A 75 -8.39 2.85 1.38
C ALA A 75 -8.42 3.91 2.49
N VAL A 76 -7.28 4.57 2.76
CA VAL A 76 -7.22 5.61 3.79
C VAL A 76 -8.05 6.83 3.42
N GLU A 77 -8.10 7.22 2.16
CA GLU A 77 -8.91 8.37 1.73
C GLU A 77 -10.41 8.15 1.97
N VAL A 78 -10.89 6.92 1.77
CA VAL A 78 -12.30 6.58 2.02
C VAL A 78 -12.60 6.48 3.53
N HIS A 79 -11.70 5.86 4.30
CA HIS A 79 -11.94 5.58 5.72
C HIS A 79 -11.56 6.72 6.66
N PHE A 80 -10.64 7.59 6.25
CA PHE A 80 -10.12 8.72 7.01
C PHE A 80 -10.19 10.00 6.17
N PRO A 81 -11.41 10.48 5.85
CA PRO A 81 -11.58 11.66 5.03
C PRO A 81 -10.89 12.87 5.68
N GLY A 82 -10.02 13.54 4.92
CA GLY A 82 -9.22 14.66 5.41
C GLY A 82 -7.81 14.30 5.89
N SER A 83 -7.44 13.02 5.90
CA SER A 83 -6.04 12.61 6.12
C SER A 83 -5.14 13.14 5.01
N ALA A 84 -3.99 13.70 5.37
CA ALA A 84 -2.97 14.14 4.41
C ALA A 84 -2.12 12.98 3.87
N GLU A 85 -2.20 11.80 4.49
CA GLU A 85 -1.36 10.63 4.17
C GLU A 85 -1.57 10.11 2.73
N PRO A 86 -2.80 9.92 2.22
CA PRO A 86 -3.01 9.44 0.84
C PRO A 86 -2.30 10.31 -0.20
N ALA A 87 -2.41 11.63 -0.10
CA ALA A 87 -1.77 12.57 -1.01
C ALA A 87 -0.24 12.54 -0.91
N ARG A 88 0.31 12.29 0.28
CA ARG A 88 1.76 12.12 0.47
C ARG A 88 2.26 10.82 -0.14
N TRP A 89 1.56 9.71 0.12
CA TRP A 89 1.93 8.38 -0.40
C TRP A 89 1.87 8.33 -1.92
N ARG A 90 0.81 8.89 -2.54
CA ARG A 90 0.71 8.97 -4.01
C ARG A 90 1.84 9.79 -4.63
N ARG A 91 2.26 10.89 -4.00
CA ARG A 91 3.42 11.67 -4.46
C ARG A 91 4.71 10.87 -4.39
N GLN A 92 4.94 10.13 -3.31
CA GLN A 92 6.09 9.24 -3.17
C GLN A 92 6.06 8.12 -4.23
N ALA A 93 4.91 7.47 -4.41
CA ALA A 93 4.69 6.45 -5.42
C ALA A 93 4.92 6.98 -6.85
N GLN A 94 4.46 8.19 -7.16
CA GLN A 94 4.70 8.84 -8.45
C GLN A 94 6.18 9.13 -8.69
N GLY A 95 6.89 9.65 -7.68
CA GLY A 95 8.35 9.87 -7.76
C GLY A 95 9.12 8.58 -8.03
N LEU A 96 8.77 7.50 -7.32
CA LEU A 96 9.34 6.18 -7.54
C LEU A 96 8.99 5.66 -8.94
N ARG A 97 7.73 5.77 -9.38
CA ARG A 97 7.27 5.31 -10.70
C ARG A 97 8.07 5.96 -11.82
N MET A 98 8.25 7.27 -11.80
CA MET A 98 9.07 7.98 -12.80
C MET A 98 10.51 7.45 -12.82
N ARG A 99 11.13 7.29 -11.64
CA ARG A 99 12.49 6.74 -11.52
C ARG A 99 12.57 5.27 -11.99
N GLY A 100 11.53 4.49 -11.74
CA GLY A 100 11.40 3.11 -12.20
C GLY A 100 11.31 3.01 -13.73
N GLU A 101 10.49 3.85 -14.36
CA GLU A 101 10.40 3.91 -15.82
C GLU A 101 11.73 4.36 -16.45
N LEU A 102 12.40 5.36 -15.88
CA LEU A 102 13.74 5.78 -16.32
C LEU A 102 14.75 4.64 -16.15
N ALA A 103 14.79 4.01 -14.97
CA ALA A 103 15.73 2.93 -14.70
C ALA A 103 15.52 1.72 -15.61
N TRP A 104 14.27 1.43 -15.97
CA TRP A 104 13.90 0.31 -16.84
C TRP A 104 14.18 0.61 -18.31
N ASN A 105 13.81 1.79 -18.81
CA ASN A 105 13.89 2.09 -20.25
C ASN A 105 15.25 2.67 -20.66
N SER A 106 16.00 3.32 -19.75
CA SER A 106 17.26 4.00 -20.07
C SER A 106 18.52 3.19 -19.75
N ASN A 107 18.40 2.10 -18.98
CA ASN A 107 19.53 1.22 -18.66
C ASN A 107 19.33 -0.18 -19.28
N THR A 108 20.43 -0.92 -19.45
CA THR A 108 20.40 -2.32 -19.89
C THR A 108 21.24 -3.23 -19.00
N GLY A 109 20.97 -4.54 -19.08
CA GLY A 109 21.80 -5.58 -18.45
C GLY A 109 21.99 -5.39 -16.93
N SER A 110 23.25 -5.39 -16.49
CA SER A 110 23.59 -5.31 -15.06
C SER A 110 23.31 -3.95 -14.42
N ALA A 111 23.35 -2.86 -15.20
CA ALA A 111 23.02 -1.52 -14.72
C ALA A 111 21.52 -1.41 -14.41
N GLN A 112 20.68 -1.86 -15.35
CA GLN A 112 19.23 -1.91 -15.17
C GLN A 112 18.84 -2.74 -13.94
N ARG A 113 19.42 -3.95 -13.81
CA ARG A 113 19.15 -4.83 -12.65
C ARG A 113 19.54 -4.19 -11.32
N ARG A 114 20.69 -3.51 -11.25
CA ARG A 114 21.14 -2.81 -10.03
C ARG A 114 20.24 -1.64 -9.67
N ALA A 115 19.89 -0.79 -10.65
CA ALA A 115 18.99 0.33 -10.45
C ALA A 115 17.60 -0.16 -9.97
N MET A 116 17.05 -1.19 -10.61
CA MET A 116 15.77 -1.76 -10.20
C MET A 116 15.83 -2.45 -8.83
N LYS A 117 16.96 -3.06 -8.44
CA LYS A 117 17.13 -3.62 -7.09
C LYS A 117 17.12 -2.51 -6.03
N ALA A 118 17.83 -1.41 -6.26
CA ALA A 118 17.84 -0.26 -5.35
C ALA A 118 16.44 0.34 -5.21
N LEU A 119 15.75 0.58 -6.32
CA LEU A 119 14.38 1.08 -6.32
C LEU A 119 13.41 0.11 -5.62
N ASN A 120 13.56 -1.20 -5.80
CA ASN A 120 12.75 -2.17 -5.06
C ASN A 120 12.93 -2.09 -3.54
N SER A 121 14.15 -1.83 -3.07
CA SER A 121 14.44 -1.66 -1.64
C SER A 121 13.78 -0.39 -1.13
N GLU A 122 13.97 0.73 -1.83
CA GLU A 122 13.37 2.02 -1.48
C GLU A 122 11.84 1.95 -1.46
N THR A 123 11.21 1.33 -2.46
CA THR A 123 9.76 1.13 -2.47
C THR A 123 9.30 0.23 -1.32
N ALA A 124 10.10 -0.76 -0.92
CA ALA A 124 9.78 -1.60 0.24
C ALA A 124 9.85 -0.82 1.56
N GLU A 125 10.78 0.12 1.70
CA GLU A 125 10.85 1.01 2.86
C GLU A 125 9.63 1.94 2.94
N VAL A 126 9.25 2.55 1.81
CA VAL A 126 8.03 3.38 1.74
C VAL A 126 6.81 2.55 2.10
N LEU A 127 6.66 1.36 1.52
CA LEU A 127 5.56 0.45 1.83
C LEU A 127 5.58 0.00 3.31
N GLY A 128 6.76 -0.17 3.90
CA GLY A 128 6.92 -0.41 5.33
C GLY A 128 6.39 0.75 6.19
N GLY A 129 6.70 1.99 5.81
CA GLY A 129 6.16 3.20 6.45
C GLY A 129 4.65 3.35 6.30
N VAL A 130 4.11 3.04 5.11
CA VAL A 130 2.66 2.98 4.88
C VAL A 130 2.01 1.96 5.80
N ASN A 131 2.56 0.75 5.90
CA ASN A 131 2.04 -0.30 6.76
C ASN A 131 2.05 0.11 8.24
N ALA A 132 3.14 0.72 8.72
CA ALA A 132 3.21 1.22 10.09
C ALA A 132 2.12 2.25 10.35
N ARG A 133 1.93 3.20 9.43
CA ARG A 133 0.90 4.24 9.57
C ARG A 133 -0.52 3.68 9.51
N LEU A 134 -0.77 2.65 8.69
CA LEU A 134 -2.05 1.95 8.67
C LEU A 134 -2.38 1.29 10.02
N VAL A 135 -1.38 0.69 10.67
CA VAL A 135 -1.55 0.10 12.01
C VAL A 135 -1.88 1.18 13.04
N GLU A 136 -1.20 2.33 13.00
CA GLU A 136 -1.51 3.47 13.89
C GLU A 136 -2.94 3.99 13.68
N LEU A 137 -3.32 4.22 12.42
CA LEU A 137 -4.67 4.70 12.08
C LEU A 137 -5.76 3.71 12.53
N GLN A 138 -5.49 2.41 12.49
CA GLN A 138 -6.38 1.38 13.02
C GLN A 138 -6.50 1.45 14.55
N ALA A 139 -5.39 1.65 15.26
CA ALA A 139 -5.40 1.79 16.72
C ALA A 139 -6.19 3.04 17.16
N ASP A 140 -5.98 4.18 16.49
CA ASP A 140 -6.68 5.43 16.79
C ASP A 140 -8.21 5.29 16.63
N GLN A 141 -8.68 4.55 15.64
CA GLN A 141 -10.13 4.28 15.45
C GLN A 141 -10.74 3.45 16.57
N GLN A 142 -9.94 2.57 17.18
CA GLN A 142 -10.41 1.70 18.25
C GLN A 142 -10.59 2.47 19.55
N GLU A 143 -9.64 3.32 19.93
CA GLU A 143 -9.75 4.17 21.13
C GLU A 143 -10.94 5.15 21.08
N LEU A 144 -11.35 5.58 19.88
CA LEU A 144 -12.53 6.42 19.67
C LEU A 144 -13.87 5.64 19.77
N SER A 145 -13.81 4.31 19.73
CA SER A 145 -15.00 3.43 19.72
C SER A 145 -15.30 2.80 21.09
N ASP A 146 -14.35 2.82 22.02
CA ASP A 146 -14.48 2.38 23.42
C ASP A 146 -14.92 3.54 24.35
#